data_AF-A0A9X3G4S2-F1
#
_entry.id   AF-A0A9X3G4S2-F1
#
_cell.length_a   1.000
_cell.length_b   1.000
_cell.length_c   1.000
_cell.angle_alpha   90.00
_cell.angle_beta   90.00
_cell.angle_gamma   90.00
#
_symmetry.space_group_name_H-M   'P 1'
#
loop_
_entity.id
_entity.type
_entity.pdbx_description
1 polymer ?
#
loop_
_entity_poly.entity_id
_entity_poly.type
_entity_poly.pdbx_seq_one_letter_code
_entity_poly.pdbx_strand_id
1 'polypeptide(L)'
;MATLEQARTGRDDQTRVIDLVFPGDVPPAPFSRADLVVTGVDHSSTSYEVRVFLNDPDATASTPRTAEQRYAGRYTVFGHGGCYGGEGHCDAPALGEDLRLAPPLTSFDTYVTITEALQRLLADGDALQTITLVPVSLPPRRADRRPAPELLHFDEVTLQTYLTATDADQITT
;
A
#
# COMPACT_ATOMS: atom_id res chain seq x y z
N MET A 1 -7.81 7.43 -6.54
CA MET A 1 -8.03 5.98 -6.72
C MET A 1 -7.21 5.55 -7.92
N ALA A 2 -6.48 4.44 -7.79
CA ALA A 2 -5.76 3.83 -8.89
C ALA A 2 -5.65 2.30 -8.67
N THR A 3 -5.66 1.54 -9.76
CA THR A 3 -5.51 0.07 -9.76
C THR A 3 -4.06 -0.33 -10.04
N LEU A 4 -3.71 -1.60 -9.77
CA LEU A 4 -2.38 -2.11 -10.12
C LEU A 4 -2.15 -2.10 -11.64
N GLU A 5 -3.19 -2.29 -12.47
CA GLU A 5 -3.08 -2.21 -13.93
C GLU A 5 -2.72 -0.80 -14.43
N GLN A 6 -3.09 0.23 -13.67
CA GLN A 6 -2.72 1.62 -13.94
C GLN A 6 -1.31 1.96 -13.43
N ALA A 7 -0.70 1.09 -12.63
CA ALA A 7 0.64 1.29 -12.13
C ALA A 7 1.66 1.02 -13.25
N ARG A 8 2.58 1.95 -13.45
CA ARG A 8 3.73 1.73 -14.32
C ARG A 8 4.86 1.08 -13.54
N THR A 9 5.72 0.36 -14.23
CA THR A 9 7.04 -0.01 -13.70
C THR A 9 7.85 1.26 -13.42
N GLY A 10 8.53 1.31 -12.27
CA GLY A 10 9.42 2.42 -11.95
C GLY A 10 10.72 2.39 -12.77
N ARG A 11 11.77 3.03 -12.26
CA ARG A 11 13.08 3.06 -12.93
C ARG A 11 13.63 1.67 -13.24
N ASP A 12 13.38 0.73 -12.33
CA ASP A 12 13.67 -0.68 -12.46
C ASP A 12 12.38 -1.51 -12.36
N ASP A 13 12.47 -2.79 -12.74
CA ASP A 13 11.37 -3.75 -12.65
C ASP A 13 10.93 -4.06 -11.22
N GLN A 14 11.70 -3.58 -10.22
CA GLN A 14 11.53 -3.82 -8.80
C GLN A 14 10.32 -3.11 -8.18
N THR A 15 9.77 -2.10 -8.86
CA THR A 15 8.82 -1.18 -8.25
C THR A 15 7.58 -0.95 -9.11
N ARG A 16 6.54 -0.45 -8.46
CA ARG A 16 5.32 0.02 -9.11
C ARG A 16 5.10 1.47 -8.72
N VAL A 17 4.93 2.33 -9.73
CA VAL A 17 4.65 3.74 -9.56
C VAL A 17 3.21 3.99 -9.96
N ILE A 18 2.45 4.55 -9.04
CA ILE A 18 1.05 4.86 -9.18
C ILE A 18 0.91 6.37 -9.24
N ASP A 19 0.24 6.88 -10.29
CA ASP A 19 -0.14 8.29 -10.33
C ASP A 19 -1.32 8.51 -9.37
N LEU A 20 -1.07 9.31 -8.35
CA LEU A 20 -2.04 9.66 -7.32
C LEU A 20 -1.81 11.11 -6.94
N VAL A 21 -2.69 11.98 -7.41
CA VAL A 21 -2.54 13.42 -7.24
C VAL A 21 -3.25 13.90 -5.98
N PHE A 22 -2.55 14.65 -5.13
CA PHE A 22 -3.12 15.33 -3.97
C PHE A 22 -2.34 16.62 -3.60
N PRO A 23 -3.02 17.76 -3.37
CA PRO A 23 -4.45 17.97 -3.58
C PRO A 23 -4.82 17.86 -5.06
N GLY A 24 -6.04 17.42 -5.34
CA GLY A 24 -6.61 17.49 -6.68
C GLY A 24 -7.03 18.93 -7.03
N ASP A 25 -8.00 19.07 -7.93
CA ASP A 25 -8.50 20.38 -8.38
C ASP A 25 -9.19 21.21 -7.28
N VAL A 26 -9.52 20.57 -6.16
CA VAL A 26 -10.15 21.22 -5.00
C VAL A 26 -9.09 21.45 -3.92
N PRO A 27 -8.97 22.67 -3.37
CA PRO A 27 -8.08 22.95 -2.25
C PRO A 27 -8.34 21.96 -1.11
N PRO A 28 -7.30 21.31 -0.56
CA PRO A 28 -7.50 20.27 0.42
C PRO A 28 -8.00 20.91 1.71
N ALA A 29 -9.08 20.37 2.28
CA ALA A 29 -9.41 20.67 3.66
C ALA A 29 -8.25 20.21 4.57
N PRO A 30 -7.95 20.92 5.66
CA PRO A 30 -6.99 20.44 6.65
C PRO A 30 -7.38 19.04 7.13
N PHE A 31 -6.41 18.12 7.16
CA PHE A 31 -6.63 16.74 7.61
C PHE A 31 -5.77 16.42 8.83
N SER A 32 -6.33 15.62 9.74
CA SER A 32 -5.64 15.11 10.93
C SER A 32 -4.91 13.79 10.65
N ARG A 33 -5.37 13.05 9.65
CA ARG A 33 -4.79 11.76 9.25
C ARG A 33 -4.93 11.55 7.75
N ALA A 34 -3.91 10.93 7.15
CA ALA A 34 -3.94 10.46 5.77
C ALA A 34 -3.46 9.01 5.72
N ASP A 35 -4.27 8.14 5.14
CA ASP A 35 -3.97 6.72 4.95
C ASP A 35 -3.96 6.39 3.46
N LEU A 36 -2.93 5.64 3.05
CA LEU A 36 -2.92 4.95 1.78
C LEU A 36 -3.56 3.57 2.00
N VAL A 37 -4.80 3.41 1.55
CA VAL A 37 -5.58 2.19 1.66
C VAL A 37 -5.27 1.31 0.45
N VAL A 38 -5.04 0.03 0.70
CA VAL A 38 -4.77 -1.00 -0.32
C VAL A 38 -5.80 -2.10 -0.16
N THR A 39 -6.63 -2.28 -1.18
CA THR A 39 -7.78 -3.19 -1.17
C THR A 39 -7.48 -4.43 -2.01
N GLY A 40 -7.98 -5.58 -1.56
CA GLY A 40 -7.86 -6.84 -2.29
C GLY A 40 -6.43 -7.38 -2.37
N VAL A 41 -5.62 -7.19 -1.32
CA VAL A 41 -4.24 -7.67 -1.28
C VAL A 41 -4.21 -9.20 -1.28
N ASP A 42 -3.50 -9.77 -2.25
CA ASP A 42 -3.19 -11.20 -2.28
C ASP A 42 -2.03 -11.51 -1.30
N HIS A 43 -2.23 -12.58 -0.53
CA HIS A 43 -1.29 -13.10 0.45
C HIS A 43 -1.11 -14.62 0.33
N SER A 44 -1.47 -15.18 -0.81
CA SER A 44 -1.30 -16.60 -1.13
C SER A 44 0.16 -17.04 -1.19
N SER A 45 1.10 -16.12 -1.44
CA SER A 45 2.53 -16.40 -1.64
C SER A 45 3.38 -16.20 -0.37
N THR A 46 4.70 -16.06 -0.51
CA THR A 46 5.62 -15.78 0.60
C THR A 46 5.38 -14.40 1.21
N SER A 47 5.80 -14.20 2.47
CA SER A 47 5.68 -12.91 3.15
C SER A 47 6.58 -11.84 2.52
N TYR A 48 6.08 -10.61 2.47
CA TYR A 48 6.82 -9.46 1.94
C TYR A 48 6.45 -8.17 2.69
N GLU A 49 7.30 -7.15 2.59
CA GLU A 49 6.95 -5.77 2.96
C GLU A 49 6.80 -4.94 1.71
N VAL A 50 5.94 -3.93 1.77
CA VAL A 50 5.86 -2.89 0.73
C VAL A 50 6.25 -1.58 1.36
N ARG A 51 7.32 -0.99 0.86
CA ARG A 51 7.79 0.33 1.27
C ARG A 51 7.17 1.38 0.36
N VAL A 52 6.77 2.48 0.95
CA VAL A 52 6.04 3.54 0.25
C VAL A 52 6.88 4.81 0.23
N PHE A 53 7.01 5.41 -0.95
CA PHE A 53 7.71 6.67 -1.17
C PHE A 53 6.80 7.65 -1.92
N LEU A 54 6.83 8.93 -1.52
CA LEU A 54 6.04 9.99 -2.15
C LEU A 54 6.89 10.72 -3.21
N ASN A 55 6.39 10.91 -4.43
CA ASN A 55 7.08 11.66 -5.49
C ASN A 55 8.52 11.20 -5.79
N ASP A 56 8.85 9.95 -5.51
CA ASP A 56 10.16 9.37 -5.81
C ASP A 56 9.99 8.12 -6.71
N PRO A 57 9.85 8.30 -8.04
CA PRO A 57 9.69 7.18 -8.98
C PRO A 57 10.98 6.35 -9.17
N ASP A 58 12.11 6.83 -8.63
CA ASP A 58 13.41 6.17 -8.70
C ASP A 58 13.71 5.36 -7.43
N ALA A 59 12.82 5.36 -6.43
CA ALA A 59 12.99 4.58 -5.21
C ALA A 59 13.13 3.08 -5.52
N THR A 60 14.01 2.38 -4.79
CA THR A 60 14.30 0.95 -4.96
C THR A 60 14.37 0.25 -3.60
N ALA A 61 14.60 -1.07 -3.60
CA ALA A 61 14.83 -1.82 -2.36
C ALA A 61 16.08 -1.35 -1.58
N SER A 62 16.96 -0.58 -2.20
CA SER A 62 18.16 0.00 -1.58
C SER A 62 17.97 1.44 -1.08
N THR A 63 16.89 2.12 -1.49
CA THR A 63 16.61 3.50 -1.08
C THR A 63 16.47 3.59 0.45
N PRO A 64 17.20 4.53 1.10
CA PRO A 64 17.09 4.72 2.54
C PRO A 64 15.65 5.03 2.97
N ARG A 65 15.24 4.46 4.10
CA ARG A 65 13.90 4.64 4.66
C ARG A 65 13.84 5.91 5.51
N THR A 66 14.19 7.05 4.92
CA THR A 66 14.28 8.34 5.63
C THR A 66 13.39 9.40 5.00
N ALA A 67 13.12 10.44 5.79
CA ALA A 67 12.28 11.57 5.40
C ALA A 67 12.79 12.31 4.16
N GLU A 68 14.12 12.43 4.02
CA GLU A 68 14.82 13.11 2.92
C GLU A 68 14.69 12.36 1.61
N GLN A 69 14.59 11.03 1.69
CA GLN A 69 14.32 10.14 0.56
C GLN A 69 12.81 9.97 0.33
N ARG A 70 11.97 10.86 0.86
CA ARG A 70 10.51 10.85 0.69
C ARG A 70 9.82 9.55 1.16
N TYR A 71 10.44 8.80 2.08
CA TYR A 71 9.85 7.60 2.67
C TYR A 71 8.60 7.95 3.48
N ALA A 72 7.50 7.26 3.19
CA ALA A 72 6.18 7.49 3.77
C ALA A 72 5.77 6.43 4.79
N GLY A 73 6.40 5.26 4.75
CA GLY A 73 6.06 4.14 5.63
C GLY A 73 6.14 2.79 4.92
N ARG A 74 5.63 1.76 5.60
CA ARG A 74 5.50 0.42 5.03
C ARG A 74 4.30 -0.31 5.61
N TYR A 75 3.78 -1.27 4.86
CA TYR A 75 2.96 -2.34 5.40
C TYR A 75 3.62 -3.70 5.15
N THR A 76 3.18 -4.73 5.86
CA THR A 76 3.70 -6.10 5.74
C THR A 76 2.56 -7.03 5.40
N VAL A 77 2.79 -7.90 4.43
CA VAL A 77 1.88 -8.96 4.05
C VAL A 77 2.45 -10.27 4.59
N PHE A 78 1.72 -10.88 5.53
CA PHE A 78 2.08 -12.18 6.08
C PHE A 78 1.51 -13.28 5.20
N GLY A 79 2.25 -13.59 4.15
CA GLY A 79 1.84 -14.61 3.20
C GLY A 79 2.00 -16.04 3.72
N HIS A 80 1.21 -16.96 3.16
CA HIS A 80 1.14 -18.37 3.55
C HIS A 80 2.26 -19.26 2.98
N GLY A 81 3.08 -18.74 2.06
CA GLY A 81 4.14 -19.49 1.38
C GLY A 81 3.62 -20.32 0.20
N GLY A 82 4.39 -21.31 -0.24
CA GLY A 82 3.95 -22.19 -1.34
C GLY A 82 2.79 -23.10 -0.92
N CYS A 83 1.84 -23.34 -1.84
CA CYS A 83 0.81 -24.36 -1.65
C CYS A 83 1.47 -25.75 -1.59
N TYR A 84 1.37 -26.45 -0.45
CA TYR A 84 1.85 -27.83 -0.30
C TYR A 84 0.78 -28.87 -0.68
N GLY A 85 -0.41 -28.43 -1.07
CA GLY A 85 -1.50 -29.28 -1.55
C GLY A 85 -1.45 -29.54 -3.06
N GLY A 86 -2.35 -30.40 -3.54
CA GLY A 86 -2.51 -30.65 -4.98
C GLY A 86 -3.09 -29.45 -5.74
N GLU A 87 -3.16 -29.57 -7.07
CA GLU A 87 -3.80 -28.57 -7.94
C GLU A 87 -5.22 -28.22 -7.46
N GLY A 88 -5.56 -26.93 -7.43
CA GLY A 88 -6.84 -26.42 -6.94
C GLY A 88 -7.01 -26.38 -5.42
N HIS A 89 -6.05 -26.89 -4.63
CA HIS A 89 -6.16 -26.92 -3.17
C HIS A 89 -6.16 -25.54 -2.51
N CYS A 90 -5.46 -24.59 -3.13
CA CYS A 90 -5.28 -23.23 -2.62
C CYS A 90 -6.09 -22.18 -3.39
N ASP A 91 -6.93 -22.59 -4.34
CA ASP A 91 -7.73 -21.65 -5.10
C ASP A 91 -8.84 -21.09 -4.21
N ALA A 92 -8.99 -19.76 -4.20
CA ALA A 92 -10.08 -19.12 -3.48
C ALA A 92 -11.42 -19.47 -4.17
N PRO A 93 -12.42 -20.01 -3.44
CA PRO A 93 -13.75 -20.20 -4.02
C PRO A 93 -14.40 -18.86 -4.34
N ALA A 94 -15.30 -18.86 -5.32
CA ALA A 94 -16.12 -17.69 -5.64
C ALA A 94 -16.94 -17.24 -4.42
N LEU A 95 -17.07 -15.92 -4.25
CA LEU A 95 -17.87 -15.31 -3.20
C LEU A 95 -19.32 -15.83 -3.30
N GLY A 96 -19.83 -16.43 -2.22
CA GLY A 96 -21.19 -16.95 -2.13
C GLY A 96 -21.73 -16.84 -0.70
N GLU A 97 -23.00 -17.22 -0.49
CA GLU A 97 -23.68 -17.21 0.82
C GLU A 97 -23.23 -18.36 1.74
N ASP A 98 -21.93 -18.68 1.71
CA ASP A 98 -21.35 -19.69 2.59
C ASP A 98 -21.11 -19.08 3.97
N LEU A 99 -21.80 -19.63 4.98
CA LEU A 99 -21.71 -19.17 6.38
C LEU A 99 -20.44 -19.66 7.08
N ARG A 100 -19.59 -20.45 6.42
CA ARG A 100 -18.28 -20.82 6.95
C ARG A 100 -17.35 -19.60 6.95
N LEU A 101 -16.31 -19.66 7.79
CA LEU A 101 -15.24 -18.67 7.75
C LEU A 101 -14.71 -18.54 6.33
N ALA A 102 -14.42 -17.28 5.94
CA ALA A 102 -13.81 -16.98 4.67
C ALA A 102 -12.58 -17.89 4.46
N PRO A 103 -12.41 -18.45 3.25
CA PRO A 103 -11.23 -19.25 2.92
C PRO A 103 -9.95 -18.56 3.38
N PRO A 104 -8.95 -19.30 3.91
CA PRO A 104 -7.71 -18.70 4.41
C PRO A 104 -7.00 -17.79 3.40
N LEU A 105 -7.21 -17.99 2.09
CA LEU A 105 -6.61 -17.23 1.00
C LEU A 105 -7.55 -16.18 0.39
N THR A 106 -8.63 -15.82 1.10
CA THR A 106 -9.44 -14.65 0.73
C THR A 106 -8.55 -13.41 0.84
N SER A 107 -8.57 -12.55 -0.19
CA SER A 107 -7.83 -11.30 -0.17
C SER A 107 -8.27 -10.41 1.00
N PHE A 108 -7.42 -9.49 1.41
CA PHE A 108 -7.69 -8.60 2.54
C PHE A 108 -7.35 -7.16 2.23
N ASP A 109 -7.95 -6.26 3.01
CA ASP A 109 -7.69 -4.83 2.93
C ASP A 109 -6.70 -4.41 4.01
N THR A 110 -5.80 -3.51 3.66
CA THR A 110 -4.83 -2.94 4.59
C THR A 110 -4.62 -1.46 4.32
N TYR A 111 -3.86 -0.79 5.18
CA TYR A 111 -3.50 0.59 4.98
C TYR A 111 -2.14 0.90 5.58
N VAL A 112 -1.53 1.97 5.09
CA VAL A 112 -0.37 2.60 5.73
C VAL A 112 -0.68 4.07 5.96
N THR A 113 -0.54 4.51 7.21
CA THR A 113 -0.69 5.91 7.57
C THR A 113 0.52 6.70 7.08
N ILE A 114 0.28 7.68 6.21
CA ILE A 114 1.30 8.53 5.58
C ILE A 114 1.18 10.00 6.02
N THR A 115 0.38 10.28 7.06
CA THR A 115 0.05 11.64 7.54
C THR A 115 1.26 12.57 7.60
N GLU A 116 2.31 12.19 8.34
CA GLU A 116 3.48 13.06 8.55
C GLU A 116 4.26 13.29 7.25
N ALA A 117 4.38 12.26 6.40
CA ALA A 117 5.08 12.37 5.13
C ALA A 117 4.32 13.28 4.16
N LEU A 118 2.99 13.14 4.09
CA LEU A 118 2.14 13.98 3.25
C LEU A 118 2.08 15.42 3.77
N GLN A 119 1.99 15.62 5.09
CA GLN A 119 2.02 16.97 5.67
C GLN A 119 3.35 17.68 5.40
N ARG A 120 4.49 17.00 5.53
CA ARG A 120 5.81 17.56 5.16
C ARG A 120 5.85 17.95 3.69
N LEU A 121 5.41 17.07 2.80
CA LEU A 121 5.35 17.32 1.36
C LEU A 121 4.58 18.62 1.05
N LEU A 122 3.39 18.76 1.63
CA LEU A 122 2.54 19.93 1.42
C LEU A 122 3.10 21.21 2.06
N ALA A 123 3.75 21.09 3.21
CA ALA A 123 4.40 22.22 3.88
C ALA A 123 5.58 22.78 3.06
N ASP A 124 6.26 21.94 2.28
CA ASP A 124 7.29 22.35 1.33
C ASP A 124 6.72 23.03 0.06
N GLY A 125 5.39 23.09 -0.07
CA GLY A 125 4.69 23.64 -1.23
C GLY A 125 4.54 22.67 -2.40
N ASP A 126 4.95 21.41 -2.23
CA ASP A 126 4.77 20.36 -3.22
C ASP A 126 3.34 19.79 -3.18
N ALA A 127 2.88 19.23 -4.30
CA ALA A 127 1.73 18.33 -4.34
C ALA A 127 2.21 16.88 -4.44
N LEU A 128 1.48 15.94 -3.84
CA LEU A 128 1.61 14.53 -4.20
C LEU A 128 1.19 14.35 -5.65
N GLN A 129 2.02 13.66 -6.42
CA GLN A 129 1.81 13.32 -7.82
C GLN A 129 1.86 11.81 -8.00
N THR A 130 2.79 11.15 -7.30
CA THR A 130 3.03 9.72 -7.43
C THR A 130 3.27 9.04 -6.10
N ILE A 131 2.82 7.80 -6.00
CA ILE A 131 3.21 6.85 -4.97
C ILE A 131 4.09 5.77 -5.59
N THR A 132 5.25 5.54 -5.01
CA THR A 132 6.12 4.42 -5.40
C THR A 132 6.04 3.32 -4.36
N LEU A 133 5.63 2.14 -4.80
CA LEU A 133 5.54 0.91 -4.03
C LEU A 133 6.76 0.03 -4.33
N VAL A 134 7.53 -0.27 -3.28
CA VAL A 134 8.74 -1.09 -3.35
C VAL A 134 8.52 -2.37 -2.54
N PRO A 135 8.06 -3.46 -3.19
CA PRO A 135 7.91 -4.76 -2.55
C PRO A 135 9.27 -5.44 -2.34
N VAL A 136 9.48 -5.96 -1.14
CA VAL A 136 10.70 -6.66 -0.74
C VAL A 136 10.33 -7.94 -0.01
N SER A 137 10.84 -9.08 -0.48
CA SER A 137 10.59 -10.37 0.14
C SER A 137 11.12 -10.42 1.57
N LEU A 138 10.42 -11.17 2.44
CA LEU A 138 10.78 -11.36 3.84
C LEU A 138 11.07 -12.83 4.17
N PRO A 139 12.10 -13.45 3.57
CA PRO A 139 12.56 -14.77 4.01
C PRO A 139 13.09 -14.70 5.46
N PRO A 140 13.23 -15.87 6.14
CA PRO A 140 13.69 -15.93 7.53
C PRO A 140 15.02 -15.23 7.79
N ARG A 141 15.95 -15.27 6.82
CA ARG A 141 17.25 -14.60 6.93
C ARG A 141 17.20 -13.23 6.25
N ARG A 142 17.60 -12.18 6.99
CA ARG A 142 17.63 -10.81 6.46
C ARG A 142 18.54 -10.65 5.23
N ALA A 143 19.63 -11.41 5.15
CA ALA A 143 20.59 -11.36 4.03
C ALA A 143 19.99 -11.85 2.71
N ASP A 144 18.90 -12.63 2.78
CA ASP A 144 18.24 -13.23 1.62
C ASP A 144 17.10 -12.36 1.09
N ARG A 145 16.82 -11.22 1.73
CA ARG A 145 15.80 -10.26 1.26
C ARG A 145 16.21 -9.70 -0.09
N ARG A 146 15.26 -9.66 -1.02
CA ARG A 146 15.44 -9.15 -2.38
C ARG A 146 14.22 -8.33 -2.79
N PRO A 147 14.35 -7.42 -3.76
CA PRO A 147 13.21 -6.89 -4.48
C PRO A 147 12.32 -8.04 -4.96
N ALA A 148 11.01 -7.89 -4.83
CA ALA A 148 10.04 -8.93 -5.17
C ALA A 148 8.76 -8.33 -5.78
N PRO A 149 8.87 -7.65 -6.94
CA PRO A 149 7.75 -7.01 -7.64
C PRO A 149 6.62 -7.99 -8.00
N GLU A 150 6.95 -9.26 -8.20
CA GLU A 150 6.03 -10.36 -8.48
C GLU A 150 5.14 -10.75 -7.31
N LEU A 151 5.44 -10.29 -6.09
CA LEU A 151 4.59 -10.56 -4.91
C LEU A 151 3.50 -9.50 -4.72
N LEU A 152 3.61 -8.36 -5.41
CA LEU A 152 2.71 -7.24 -5.22
C LEU A 152 1.46 -7.41 -6.10
N HIS A 153 0.40 -7.92 -5.48
CA HIS A 153 -0.92 -8.08 -6.08
C HIS A 153 -1.99 -7.45 -5.18
N PHE A 154 -2.77 -6.54 -5.74
CA PHE A 154 -3.89 -5.87 -5.10
C PHE A 154 -4.86 -5.37 -6.17
N ASP A 155 -6.10 -5.11 -5.79
CA ASP A 155 -7.13 -4.60 -6.70
C ASP A 155 -7.00 -3.08 -6.85
N GLU A 156 -6.93 -2.37 -5.71
CA GLU A 156 -6.97 -0.90 -5.68
C GLU A 156 -6.05 -0.29 -4.61
N VAL A 157 -5.56 0.91 -4.91
CA VAL A 157 -4.95 1.85 -3.97
C VAL A 157 -5.71 3.19 -3.96
N THR A 158 -6.07 3.64 -2.76
CA THR A 158 -6.79 4.89 -2.53
C THR A 158 -6.12 5.72 -1.44
N LEU A 159 -6.07 7.04 -1.62
CA LEU A 159 -5.69 7.96 -0.55
C LEU A 159 -6.96 8.42 0.18
N GLN A 160 -7.03 8.17 1.48
CA GLN A 160 -8.10 8.65 2.34
C GLN A 160 -7.54 9.67 3.33
N THR A 161 -8.19 10.83 3.41
CA THR A 161 -7.87 11.87 4.39
C THR A 161 -9.03 12.03 5.37
N TYR A 162 -8.72 12.08 6.65
CA TYR A 162 -9.69 12.25 7.72
C TYR A 162 -9.57 13.65 8.29
N LEU A 163 -10.70 14.35 8.34
CA LEU A 163 -10.77 15.69 8.92
C LEU A 163 -10.54 15.61 10.43
N THR A 164 -10.00 16.69 11.00
CA THR A 164 -10.06 16.87 12.45
C THR A 164 -11.54 16.94 12.84
N ALA A 165 -11.97 16.17 13.84
CA ALA A 165 -13.30 16.35 14.42
C ALA A 165 -13.43 17.83 14.82
N THR A 166 -14.38 18.53 14.23
CA THR A 166 -14.71 19.90 14.63
C THR A 166 -15.57 19.87 15.88
N ASP A 167 -15.62 20.96 16.65
CA ASP A 167 -16.52 21.10 17.81
C ASP A 167 -18.01 20.82 17.46
N ALA A 168 -18.38 20.87 16.17
CA ALA A 168 -19.70 20.48 15.67
C ALA A 168 -20.01 18.98 15.77
N ASP A 169 -19.01 18.09 15.83
CA ASP A 169 -19.18 16.65 16.02
C ASP A 169 -19.36 16.26 17.50
N GLN A 170 -19.13 17.18 18.43
CA GLN A 170 -19.24 16.95 19.88
C GLN A 170 -20.67 17.15 20.42
N ILE A 171 -21.65 17.51 19.59
CA ILE A 171 -23.04 17.76 20.02
C ILE A 171 -23.94 16.58 19.64
N THR A 172 -23.76 15.42 20.28
CA THR A 172 -24.87 14.50 20.53
C THR A 172 -24.54 13.62 21.74
N THR A 173 -24.91 14.07 22.94
CA THR A 173 -25.12 13.19 24.10
C THR A 173 -26.22 13.80 24.96
#